data_AF-A0ABD5VS72-F1
#
_entry.id   AF-A0ABD5VS72-F1
#
_cell.length_a   1.000
_cell.length_b   1.000
_cell.length_c   1.000
_cell.angle_alpha   90.00
_cell.angle_beta   90.00
_cell.angle_gamma   90.00
#
_symmetry.space_group_name_H-M   'P 1'
#
loop_
_entity.id
_entity.type
_entity.pdbx_description
1 polymer ?
#
loop_
_entity_poly.entity_id
_entity_poly.type
_entity_poly.pdbx_seq_one_letter_code
_entity_poly.pdbx_strand_id
1 'polypeptide(L)' 'MSTALDPDDTLFDQFLTDNGHEQRVTWDRSYNKKQCPECGGLHEMDAATCSVCGWAP' A
#
# COMPACT_ATOMS: atom_id res chain seq x y z
N MET A 1 23.49 8.35 -13.54
CA MET A 1 22.85 7.02 -13.47
C MET A 1 23.58 6.15 -14.47
N SER A 2 24.49 5.30 -14.00
CA SER A 2 25.33 4.47 -14.88
C SER A 2 24.75 3.06 -14.89
N THR A 3 24.02 2.70 -15.95
CA THR A 3 23.51 1.34 -16.17
C THR A 3 24.59 0.53 -16.88
N ALA A 4 25.33 -0.27 -16.13
CA ALA A 4 26.02 -1.42 -16.70
C ALA A 4 24.96 -2.52 -16.85
N LEU A 5 24.65 -2.93 -18.08
CA LEU A 5 23.78 -4.09 -18.32
C LEU A 5 24.60 -5.35 -18.10
N ASP A 6 24.76 -5.75 -16.84
CA ASP A 6 25.16 -7.12 -16.50
C ASP A 6 23.91 -8.03 -16.60
N PRO A 7 24.03 -9.25 -17.15
CA PRO A 7 22.91 -10.20 -17.28
C PRO A 7 22.29 -10.56 -15.92
N ASP A 8 23.02 -10.37 -14.83
CA ASP A 8 22.58 -10.59 -13.45
C ASP A 8 21.51 -9.57 -13.02
N ASP A 9 21.65 -8.28 -13.37
CA ASP A 9 20.70 -7.21 -13.01
C ASP A 9 19.31 -7.42 -13.64
N THR A 10 19.25 -7.98 -14.85
CA THR A 10 17.96 -8.27 -15.50
C THR A 10 17.16 -9.37 -14.78
N LEU A 11 17.84 -10.31 -14.12
CA LEU A 11 17.21 -11.34 -13.30
C LEU A 11 16.71 -10.77 -11.97
N PHE A 12 17.43 -9.80 -11.41
CA PHE A 12 17.00 -9.07 -10.21
C PHE A 12 15.76 -8.20 -10.47
N ASP A 13 15.72 -7.43 -11.55
CA ASP A 13 14.54 -6.62 -11.92
C ASP A 13 13.30 -7.48 -12.20
N GLN A 14 13.50 -8.63 -12.86
CA GLN A 14 12.43 -9.59 -13.13
C GLN A 14 11.88 -10.18 -11.82
N PHE A 15 12.75 -10.53 -10.87
CA PHE A 15 12.36 -11.05 -9.55
C PHE A 15 11.58 -10.01 -8.72
N LEU A 16 11.99 -8.74 -8.76
CA LEU A 16 11.29 -7.64 -8.08
C LEU A 16 9.92 -7.34 -8.68
N THR A 17 9.77 -7.52 -10.00
CA THR A 17 8.49 -7.33 -10.69
C THR A 17 7.53 -8.49 -10.42
N ASP A 18 8.03 -9.74 -10.43
CA ASP A 18 7.21 -10.94 -10.18
C ASP A 18 6.74 -11.02 -8.71
N ASN A 19 7.59 -10.57 -7.78
CA ASN A 19 7.26 -10.39 -6.37
C ASN A 19 6.73 -8.97 -6.07
N GLY A 20 6.39 -8.20 -7.10
CA GLY A 20 5.91 -6.84 -7.01
C GLY A 20 4.63 -6.81 -6.18
N HIS A 21 4.79 -6.53 -4.90
CA HIS A 21 3.74 -6.56 -3.89
C HIS A 21 2.52 -5.76 -4.37
N GLU A 22 1.41 -6.47 -4.67
CA GLU A 22 0.09 -5.84 -4.84
C GLU A 22 -0.30 -5.19 -3.51
N GLN A 23 0.07 -3.92 -3.33
CA GLN A 23 -0.31 -3.17 -2.15
C GLN A 23 -1.78 -2.81 -2.28
N ARG A 24 -2.66 -3.70 -1.79
CA ARG A 24 -4.07 -3.38 -1.62
C ARG A 24 -4.18 -2.18 -0.68
N VAL A 25 -4.89 -1.17 -1.14
CA VAL A 25 -5.15 0.03 -0.35
C VAL A 25 -5.96 -0.40 0.87
N THR A 26 -5.35 -0.29 2.05
CA THR A 26 -5.97 -0.64 3.33
C THR A 26 -6.04 0.60 4.23
N TRP A 27 -6.69 0.46 5.39
CA TRP A 27 -6.79 1.54 6.36
C TRP A 27 -5.39 2.02 6.76
N ASP A 28 -5.17 3.33 6.68
CA ASP A 28 -3.98 3.94 7.24
C ASP A 28 -4.07 3.91 8.79
N ARG A 29 -2.95 4.01 9.50
CA ARG A 29 -2.92 3.87 10.97
C ARG A 29 -2.33 5.12 11.61
N SER A 30 -3.17 5.82 12.36
CA SER A 30 -2.75 6.94 13.21
C SER A 30 -2.90 6.52 14.67
N TYR A 31 -1.78 6.15 15.30
CA TYR A 31 -1.73 5.62 16.67
C TYR A 31 -2.68 4.43 16.89
N ASN A 32 -3.76 4.64 17.64
CA ASN A 32 -4.77 3.65 18.00
C ASN A 32 -6.06 3.78 17.17
N LYS A 33 -6.02 4.49 16.03
CA LYS A 33 -7.16 4.71 15.15
C LYS A 33 -6.81 4.29 13.72
N LYS A 34 -7.85 3.85 13.00
CA LYS A 34 -7.81 3.67 11.55
C LYS A 34 -8.10 5.01 10.88
N GLN A 35 -7.30 5.39 9.90
CA GLN A 35 -7.49 6.60 9.11
C GLN A 35 -7.90 6.21 7.69
N CYS A 36 -8.99 6.79 7.20
CA CYS A 36 -9.46 6.57 5.84
C CYS A 36 -8.48 7.22 4.85
N PRO A 37 -7.96 6.48 3.85
CA PRO A 37 -7.03 7.04 2.87
C PRO A 37 -7.69 8.00 1.89
N GLU A 38 -9.01 7.90 1.69
CA GLU A 38 -9.77 8.75 0.76
C GLU A 38 -10.06 10.14 1.34
N CYS A 39 -10.62 10.20 2.55
CA CYS A 39 -11.11 11.44 3.16
C CYS A 39 -10.34 11.89 4.40
N GLY A 40 -9.40 11.09 4.90
CA GLY A 40 -8.65 11.37 6.13
C GLY A 40 -9.45 11.17 7.43
N GLY A 41 -10.68 10.64 7.37
CA GLY A 41 -11.51 10.40 8.55
C GLY A 41 -10.89 9.39 9.51
N LEU A 42 -10.93 9.69 10.82
CA LEU A 42 -10.43 8.80 11.87
C LEU A 42 -11.56 7.93 12.43
N HIS A 43 -11.31 6.63 12.53
CA HIS A 43 -12.23 5.62 12.99
C HIS A 43 -11.58 4.70 14.02
N GLU A 44 -12.41 4.00 14.79
CA GLU A 44 -11.95 2.96 15.72
C GLU A 44 -11.30 1.78 14.99
N MET A 45 -10.49 1.00 15.71
CA MET A 45 -9.76 -0.14 15.12
C MET A 45 -10.66 -1.27 14.62
N ASP A 46 -11.89 -1.34 15.12
CA ASP A 46 -12.94 -2.29 14.71
C ASP A 46 -13.77 -1.79 13.51
N ALA A 47 -13.56 -0.55 13.04
CA ALA A 47 -14.27 -0.04 11.88
C ALA A 47 -13.94 -0.84 10.61
N ALA A 48 -14.99 -1.32 9.94
CA ALA A 48 -14.92 -1.99 8.64
C ALA A 48 -15.09 -1.01 7.46
N THR A 49 -15.82 0.10 7.68
CA THR A 49 -16.18 1.06 6.63
C THR A 49 -16.09 2.49 7.16
N CYS A 50 -15.67 3.43 6.31
CA CYS A 50 -15.65 4.84 6.62
C CYS A 50 -17.07 5.41 6.64
N SER A 51 -17.52 5.91 7.78
CA SER A 51 -18.84 6.54 7.91
C SER A 51 -18.97 7.91 7.22
N VAL A 52 -17.85 8.49 6.76
CA VAL A 52 -17.82 9.80 6.08
C VAL A 52 -17.99 9.66 4.57
N CYS A 53 -17.19 8.80 3.93
CA CYS A 53 -17.19 8.63 2.47
C CYS A 53 -17.65 7.24 2.00
N GLY A 54 -17.91 6.29 2.91
CA GLY A 54 -18.35 4.93 2.57
C GLY A 54 -17.24 3.97 2.15
N TRP A 55 -15.97 4.40 2.20
CA TRP A 55 -14.84 3.58 1.78
C TRP A 55 -14.63 2.34 2.66
N ALA A 56 -14.32 1.20 2.05
CA ALA A 56 -13.90 -0.03 2.70
C ALA A 56 -12.75 -0.68 1.90
N PRO A 57 -11.75 -1.27 2.57
CA PRO A 57 -10.63 -1.97 1.93
C PRO A 57 -11.02 -3.33 1.34
#